data_AF-A0AAU6M0J7-F1
#
_entry.id   AF-A0AAU6M0J7-F1
#
_cell.length_a   1.000
_cell.length_b   1.000
_cell.length_c   1.000
_cell.angle_alpha   90.00
_cell.angle_beta   90.00
_cell.angle_gamma   90.00
#
_symmetry.space_group_name_H-M   'P 1'
#
loop_
_entity.id
_entity.type
_entity.pdbx_description
1 polymer ?
#
loop_
_entity_poly.entity_id
_entity_poly.type
_entity_poly.pdbx_seq_one_letter_code
_entity_poly.pdbx_strand_id
1 'polypeptide(L)'
;MAPSRPKTAPKARTNYADQLLEELAANDSCLIKPIESGPNAVNSASRVNTARKSGKIPRTQELHGYRTHRGYEIKLVDIPAWRLAELAPLHVPARLTKPHSIVAVLKSCRSPWV
;
A
#
# COMPACT_ATOMS: atom_id res chain seq x y z
N MET A 1 -22.85 37.25 -36.90
CA MET A 1 -22.52 36.65 -35.59
C MET A 1 -22.45 35.14 -35.76
N ALA A 2 -21.25 34.55 -35.69
CA ALA A 2 -21.08 33.10 -35.72
C ALA A 2 -21.14 32.54 -34.28
N PRO A 3 -21.80 31.40 -34.03
CA PRO A 3 -21.88 30.84 -32.69
C PRO A 3 -20.51 30.30 -32.25
N SER A 4 -20.12 30.67 -31.04
CA SER A 4 -18.87 30.25 -30.40
C SER A 4 -18.89 28.76 -30.10
N ARG A 5 -17.86 28.06 -30.59
CA ARG A 5 -17.58 26.64 -30.30
C ARG A 5 -17.42 26.44 -28.78
N PRO A 6 -18.09 25.47 -28.14
CA PRO A 6 -17.89 25.22 -26.73
C PRO A 6 -16.45 24.76 -26.51
N LYS A 7 -15.72 25.56 -25.72
CA LYS A 7 -14.38 25.23 -25.23
C LYS A 7 -14.55 24.05 -24.26
N THR A 8 -14.25 22.84 -24.71
CA THR A 8 -14.10 21.69 -23.81
C THR A 8 -13.03 22.03 -22.78
N ALA A 9 -13.40 21.98 -21.50
CA ALA A 9 -12.49 22.16 -20.39
C ALA A 9 -11.29 21.19 -20.54
N PRO A 10 -10.07 21.61 -20.17
CA PRO A 10 -8.93 20.70 -20.16
C PRO A 10 -9.28 19.51 -19.25
N LYS A 11 -9.28 18.29 -19.79
CA LYS A 11 -9.38 17.07 -18.96
C LYS A 11 -8.32 17.21 -17.88
N ALA A 12 -8.73 17.18 -16.61
CA ALA A 12 -7.81 17.14 -15.49
C ALA A 12 -6.79 16.03 -15.80
N ARG A 13 -5.50 16.36 -15.78
CA ARG A 13 -4.42 15.39 -15.99
C ARG A 13 -4.65 14.29 -14.96
N THR A 14 -5.19 13.14 -15.39
CA THR A 14 -5.42 12.01 -14.51
C THR A 14 -4.10 11.72 -13.81
N ASN A 15 -4.10 11.78 -12.48
CA ASN A 15 -2.91 11.57 -11.70
C ASN A 15 -2.35 10.18 -12.06
N TYR A 16 -1.03 10.00 -12.15
CA TYR A 16 -0.43 8.71 -12.51
C TYR A 16 -0.91 7.56 -11.61
N ALA A 17 -1.27 7.86 -10.36
CA ALA A 17 -1.92 6.91 -9.46
C ALA A 17 -3.31 6.50 -9.95
N ASP A 18 -4.11 7.45 -10.45
CA ASP A 18 -5.48 7.21 -10.92
C ASP A 18 -5.47 6.40 -12.21
N GLN A 19 -4.57 6.76 -13.14
CA GLN A 19 -4.35 5.98 -14.36
C GLN A 19 -3.97 4.53 -14.03
N LEU A 20 -3.09 4.32 -13.03
CA LEU A 20 -2.70 2.97 -12.63
C LEU A 20 -3.87 2.18 -12.05
N LEU A 21 -4.72 2.81 -11.23
CA LEU A 21 -5.89 2.14 -10.65
C LEU A 21 -6.96 1.83 -11.71
N GLU A 22 -7.17 2.73 -12.67
CA GLU A 22 -8.04 2.49 -13.83
C GLU A 22 -7.52 1.34 -14.70
N GLU A 23 -6.20 1.32 -14.97
CA GLU A 23 -5.57 0.20 -15.70
C GLU A 23 -5.74 -1.12 -14.95
N LEU A 24 -5.60 -1.13 -13.61
CA LEU A 24 -5.79 -2.34 -12.81
C LEU A 24 -7.24 -2.82 -12.84
N ALA A 25 -8.20 -1.89 -12.71
CA ALA A 25 -9.62 -2.21 -12.80
C ALA A 25 -10.00 -2.81 -14.18
N ALA A 26 -9.31 -2.37 -15.25
CA ALA A 26 -9.52 -2.87 -16.60
C ALA A 26 -8.83 -4.23 -16.89
N ASN A 27 -7.87 -4.66 -16.07
CA ASN A 27 -7.07 -5.88 -16.30
C ASN A 27 -7.21 -6.88 -15.15
N ASP A 28 -8.43 -7.08 -14.65
CA ASP A 28 -8.72 -8.06 -13.59
C ASP A 28 -7.80 -7.92 -12.36
N SER A 29 -7.49 -6.67 -11.97
CA SER A 29 -6.60 -6.35 -10.85
C SER A 29 -5.13 -6.78 -11.01
N CYS A 30 -4.71 -7.12 -12.22
CA CYS A 30 -3.34 -7.58 -12.51
C CYS A 30 -2.76 -6.91 -13.78
N LEU A 31 -1.57 -6.34 -13.66
CA LEU A 31 -0.85 -5.74 -14.79
C LEU A 31 0.58 -6.26 -14.85
N ILE A 32 1.04 -6.60 -16.04
CA ILE A 32 2.44 -6.88 -16.31
C ILE A 32 2.94 -5.80 -17.27
N LYS A 33 3.90 -4.98 -16.82
CA LYS A 33 4.55 -3.97 -17.66
C LYS A 33 5.96 -4.43 -18.03
N PRO A 34 6.40 -4.28 -19.28
CA PRO A 34 7.79 -4.56 -19.62
C PRO A 34 8.74 -3.68 -18.80
N ILE A 35 9.91 -4.23 -18.43
CA ILE A 35 10.94 -3.44 -17.75
C ILE A 35 11.74 -2.72 -18.82
N GLU A 36 11.37 -1.47 -19.06
CA GLU A 36 12.07 -0.58 -19.98
C GLU A 36 13.24 0.11 -19.27
N SER A 37 14.31 0.37 -20.01
CA SER A 37 15.48 1.12 -19.55
C SER A 37 15.69 2.32 -20.46
N GLY A 38 15.93 3.50 -19.88
CA GLY A 38 16.21 4.73 -20.63
C GLY A 38 15.56 5.98 -20.04
N PRO A 39 15.84 7.16 -20.60
CA PRO A 39 15.35 8.45 -20.09
C PRO A 39 13.83 8.60 -20.15
N ASN A 40 13.16 7.85 -21.02
CA ASN A 40 11.70 7.85 -21.17
C ASN A 40 11.03 6.63 -20.50
N ALA A 41 11.79 5.78 -19.81
CA ALA A 41 11.26 4.58 -19.18
C ALA A 41 10.31 4.95 -18.03
N VAL A 42 9.13 4.36 -18.03
CA VAL A 42 8.15 4.57 -16.97
C VAL A 42 8.63 3.92 -15.68
N ASN A 43 8.80 4.72 -14.62
CA ASN A 43 9.13 4.19 -13.30
C ASN A 43 7.89 3.59 -12.60
N SER A 44 7.60 2.32 -12.92
CA SER A 44 6.46 1.58 -12.36
C SER A 44 6.49 1.50 -10.83
N ALA A 45 7.68 1.37 -10.21
CA ALA A 45 7.81 1.33 -8.75
C ALA A 45 7.39 2.66 -8.10
N SER A 46 7.76 3.79 -8.71
CA SER A 46 7.34 5.12 -8.26
C SER A 46 5.83 5.31 -8.38
N ARG A 47 5.23 4.83 -9.48
CA ARG A 47 3.76 4.87 -9.68
C ARG A 47 3.03 4.05 -8.62
N VAL A 48 3.48 2.83 -8.33
CA VAL A 48 2.92 1.99 -7.27
C VAL A 48 3.01 2.67 -5.91
N ASN A 49 4.16 3.26 -5.58
CA ASN A 49 4.33 3.97 -4.29
C ASN A 49 3.41 5.19 -4.18
N THR A 50 3.27 5.95 -5.26
CA THR A 50 2.34 7.08 -5.33
C THR A 50 0.89 6.63 -5.18
N ALA A 51 0.51 5.53 -5.84
CA ALA A 51 -0.83 4.96 -5.72
C ALA A 51 -1.13 4.48 -4.29
N ARG A 52 -0.17 3.81 -3.62
CA ARG A 52 -0.30 3.43 -2.20
C ARG A 52 -0.52 4.64 -1.29
N LYS A 53 0.17 5.75 -1.56
CA LYS A 53 0.05 6.99 -0.77
C LYS A 53 -1.19 7.82 -1.10
N SER A 54 -1.87 7.54 -2.21
CA SER A 54 -3.02 8.32 -2.67
C SER A 54 -4.26 8.20 -1.79
N GLY A 55 -4.34 7.16 -0.94
CA GLY A 55 -5.51 6.87 -0.11
C GLY A 55 -6.73 6.37 -0.90
N LYS A 56 -6.61 6.15 -2.22
CA LYS A 56 -7.70 5.70 -3.09
C LYS A 56 -7.91 4.19 -3.12
N ILE A 57 -6.93 3.44 -2.62
CA ILE A 57 -7.03 1.98 -2.50
C ILE A 57 -7.90 1.67 -1.27
N PRO A 58 -8.96 0.85 -1.42
CA PRO A 58 -9.78 0.43 -0.30
C PRO A 58 -8.94 -0.20 0.81
N ARG A 59 -9.30 0.03 2.08
CA ARG A 59 -8.59 -0.57 3.23
C ARG A 59 -8.63 -2.09 3.27
N THR A 60 -9.54 -2.71 2.51
CA THR A 60 -9.66 -4.15 2.36
C THR A 60 -8.69 -4.72 1.34
N GLN A 61 -7.93 -3.88 0.63
CA GLN A 61 -7.06 -4.28 -0.47
C GLN A 61 -5.63 -3.75 -0.30
N GLU A 62 -4.69 -4.52 -0.81
CA GLU A 62 -3.26 -4.20 -0.86
C GLU A 62 -2.76 -4.19 -2.30
N LEU A 63 -2.09 -3.10 -2.68
CA LEU A 63 -1.42 -2.99 -3.96
C LEU A 63 0.01 -3.52 -3.86
N HIS A 64 0.35 -4.56 -4.60
CA HIS A 64 1.67 -5.17 -4.69
C HIS A 64 2.35 -4.81 -6.02
N GLY A 65 3.67 -4.63 -5.98
CA GLY A 65 4.49 -4.40 -7.16
C GLY A 65 5.83 -5.10 -7.00
N TYR A 66 6.19 -6.00 -7.93
CA TYR A 66 7.44 -6.75 -7.88
C TYR A 66 7.96 -7.08 -9.28
N ARG A 67 9.27 -7.29 -9.39
CA ARG A 67 9.91 -7.73 -10.64
C ARG A 67 9.74 -9.24 -10.80
N THR A 68 9.36 -9.66 -11.99
CA THR A 68 9.29 -11.06 -12.42
C THR A 68 10.07 -11.25 -13.72
N HIS A 69 10.19 -12.51 -14.16
CA HIS A 69 10.80 -12.84 -15.45
C HIS A 69 10.03 -12.27 -16.66
N ARG A 70 8.74 -11.91 -16.49
CA ARG A 70 7.90 -11.36 -17.55
C ARG A 70 7.89 -9.83 -17.57
N GLY A 71 8.44 -9.18 -16.54
CA GLY A 71 8.42 -7.73 -16.41
C GLY A 71 8.16 -7.28 -14.98
N TYR A 72 7.66 -6.05 -14.82
CA TYR A 72 7.20 -5.52 -13.54
C TYR A 72 5.72 -5.86 -13.37
N GLU A 73 5.42 -6.76 -12.44
CA GLU A 73 4.07 -7.21 -12.13
C GLU A 73 3.47 -6.34 -11.02
N ILE A 74 2.25 -5.87 -11.24
CA ILE A 74 1.47 -5.04 -10.33
C ILE A 74 0.15 -5.74 -10.08
N LYS A 75 -0.19 -5.98 -8.81
CA LYS A 75 -1.40 -6.70 -8.42
C LYS A 75 -2.15 -5.96 -7.32
N LEU A 76 -3.46 -5.88 -7.43
CA LEU A 76 -4.33 -5.47 -6.34
C LEU A 76 -4.94 -6.74 -5.74
N VAL A 77 -4.71 -6.97 -4.45
CA VAL A 77 -5.06 -8.23 -3.76
C VAL A 77 -5.90 -7.91 -2.53
N ASP A 78 -6.93 -8.71 -2.27
CA ASP A 78 -7.72 -8.57 -1.06
C ASP A 78 -6.91 -9.00 0.18
N ILE A 79 -7.01 -8.19 1.22
CA ILE A 79 -6.43 -8.49 2.52
C ILE A 79 -7.28 -9.60 3.17
N PRO A 80 -6.66 -10.72 3.59
CA PRO A 80 -7.39 -11.80 4.21
C PRO A 80 -8.01 -11.33 5.54
N ALA A 81 -9.21 -11.84 5.84
CA ALA A 81 -10.03 -11.38 6.96
C ALA A 81 -9.30 -11.34 8.32
N TRP A 82 -8.41 -12.30 8.59
CA TRP A 82 -7.64 -12.36 9.84
C TRP A 82 -6.67 -11.19 10.03
N ARG A 83 -6.25 -10.50 8.96
CA ARG A 83 -5.44 -9.27 9.05
C ARG A 83 -6.27 -8.02 9.31
N LEU A 84 -7.55 -8.06 8.95
CA LEU A 84 -8.51 -6.98 9.20
C LEU A 84 -9.24 -7.13 10.53
N ALA A 85 -9.21 -8.33 11.11
CA ALA A 85 -9.84 -8.63 12.38
C ALA A 85 -9.17 -7.87 13.53
N GLU A 86 -9.98 -7.17 14.33
CA GLU A 86 -9.53 -6.62 15.59
C GLU A 86 -9.29 -7.78 16.57
N LEU A 87 -8.03 -7.95 16.99
CA LEU A 87 -7.67 -8.99 17.94
C LEU A 87 -8.08 -8.56 19.34
N ALA A 88 -8.87 -9.39 20.02
CA ALA A 88 -9.14 -9.21 21.44
C ALA A 88 -7.81 -9.12 22.22
N PRO A 89 -7.67 -8.19 23.18
CA PRO A 89 -6.46 -8.11 23.99
C PRO A 89 -6.15 -9.46 24.64
N LEU A 90 -4.93 -9.93 24.46
CA LEU A 90 -4.47 -11.13 25.16
C LEU A 90 -4.38 -10.81 26.66
N HIS A 91 -5.03 -11.63 27.48
CA HIS A 91 -4.97 -11.47 28.93
C HIS A 91 -3.55 -11.76 29.41
N VAL A 92 -2.81 -10.70 29.77
CA VAL A 92 -1.47 -10.82 30.33
C VAL A 92 -1.60 -11.12 31.83
N PRO A 93 -1.05 -12.24 32.32
CA PRO A 93 -1.11 -12.54 33.75
C PRO A 93 -0.34 -11.49 34.55
N ALA A 94 -0.89 -11.08 35.69
CA ALA A 94 -0.29 -10.07 36.57
C ALA A 94 1.13 -10.45 37.05
N ARG A 95 1.43 -11.76 37.09
CA ARG A 95 2.76 -12.28 37.46
C ARG A 95 3.23 -13.27 36.40
N LEU A 96 4.43 -13.03 35.88
CA LEU A 96 5.14 -13.96 35.02
C LEU A 96 5.94 -14.91 35.91
N THR A 97 5.66 -16.21 35.85
CA THR A 97 6.36 -17.25 36.61
C THR A 97 7.78 -17.49 36.11
N LYS A 98 8.05 -17.30 34.81
CA LYS A 98 9.38 -17.39 34.20
C LYS A 98 9.56 -16.28 33.16
N PRO A 99 9.85 -15.04 33.59
CA PRO A 99 10.08 -13.94 32.65
C PRO A 99 11.34 -14.19 31.82
N HIS A 100 11.33 -13.76 30.56
CA HIS A 100 12.52 -13.70 29.73
C HIS A 100 13.61 -12.83 30.43
N SER A 101 14.89 -13.12 30.20
CA SER A 101 16.02 -12.43 30.87
C SER A 101 15.92 -10.90 30.77
N ILE A 102 15.63 -10.38 29.57
CA ILE A 102 15.39 -8.95 29.33
C ILE A 102 14.26 -8.38 30.22
N VAL A 103 13.15 -9.11 30.38
CA VAL A 103 12.02 -8.68 31.21
C VAL A 103 12.38 -8.73 32.70
N ALA A 104 13.18 -9.71 33.12
CA ALA A 104 13.70 -9.78 34.49
C ALA A 104 14.61 -8.57 34.81
N VAL A 105 15.53 -8.24 33.90
CA VAL A 105 16.43 -7.07 34.03
C VAL A 105 15.62 -5.77 34.09
N LEU A 106 14.66 -5.58 33.18
CA LEU A 106 13.80 -4.39 33.18
C LEU A 106 12.97 -4.24 34.47
N LYS A 107 12.51 -5.34 35.06
CA LYS A 107 11.83 -5.31 36.37
C LYS A 107 12.80 -4.93 37.50
N SER A 108 14.04 -5.42 37.47
CA SER A 108 15.05 -5.06 38.49
C SER A 108 15.54 -3.62 38.38
N CYS A 109 15.57 -3.03 37.19
CA CYS A 109 15.99 -1.63 37.00
C CYS A 109 14.90 -0.62 37.40
N ARG A 110 13.68 -1.07 37.70
CA ARG A 110 12.52 -0.19 37.91
C ARG A 110 11.99 -0.30 39.35
N SER A 111 12.81 0.07 40.34
CA SER A 111 12.43 0.76 41.59
C SER A 111 13.67 1.06 42.47
N PRO A 112 13.75 2.19 43.21
CA PRO A 112 12.67 3.11 43.55
C PRO A 112 12.94 4.59 43.20
N TRP A 113 11.95 5.27 42.65
CA TRP A 113 11.70 6.67 43.01
C TRP A 113 10.58 6.64 44.04
N VAL A 114 10.96 6.79 45.31
CA VAL A 114 10.12 7.35 46.39
C VAL A 114 10.21 8.86 46.26
#